data_AF-A0A6N8GZP6-F1
#
_entry.id   AF-A0A6N8GZP6-F1
#
_cell.length_a   1.000
_cell.length_b   1.000
_cell.length_c   1.000
_cell.angle_alpha   90.00
_cell.angle_beta   90.00
_cell.angle_gamma   90.00
#
_symmetry.space_group_name_H-M   'P 1'
#
loop_
_entity.id
_entity.type
_entity.pdbx_description
1 polymer ?
#
loop_
_entity_poly.entity_id
_entity_poly.type
_entity_poly.pdbx_seq_one_letter_code
_entity_poly.pdbx_strand_id
1 'polypeptide(L)'
;MEELWSKISGLITADNVALLSVIITVLIFVISRRAEIRYKKHDDKKVQYLKLIDLMQQMLSNPKKDKKGELVLSDETRRLFFDTGASLLLYGSKRIYRQYLLFREFTTNPLIKQCKYYKDSIVMFIMADILRTMRKEVGLSYFNSIGDNEALAFFVNDISSNPVAKENAMDAKFRIRMIRFELAMIDRTRFIFIKQFYVGCIKPIFAGISIVLKYIVVIPFGRLIAKLFPKFAQKVQEEHKISK
;
A
#
# COMPACT_ATOMS: atom_id res chain seq x y z
N MET A 1 26.68 -16.12 50.02
CA MET A 1 25.40 -15.39 50.12
C MET A 1 25.57 -14.12 50.94
N GLU A 2 26.09 -14.18 52.16
CA GLU A 2 26.33 -13.00 53.01
C GLU A 2 27.27 -11.95 52.40
N GLU A 3 28.34 -12.36 51.70
CA GLU A 3 29.26 -11.46 51.00
C GLU A 3 28.62 -10.69 49.82
N LEU A 4 27.60 -11.27 49.19
CA LEU A 4 26.85 -10.61 48.11
C LEU A 4 25.88 -9.58 48.70
N TRP A 5 25.23 -9.93 49.81
CA TRP A 5 24.34 -9.04 50.55
C TRP A 5 25.07 -7.86 51.20
N SER A 6 26.28 -8.06 51.71
CA SER A 6 27.10 -6.97 52.27
C SER A 6 27.63 -6.01 51.20
N LYS A 7 27.96 -6.53 50.01
CA LYS A 7 28.32 -5.69 48.86
C LYS A 7 27.12 -4.92 48.30
N ILE A 8 25.93 -5.53 48.29
CA ILE A 8 24.69 -4.85 47.89
C ILE A 8 24.30 -3.79 48.93
N SER A 9 24.42 -4.07 50.24
CA SER A 9 24.12 -3.09 51.29
C SER A 9 25.10 -1.91 51.31
N GLY A 10 26.38 -2.14 51.01
CA GLY A 10 27.37 -1.06 50.82
C GLY A 10 27.13 -0.18 49.59
N LEU A 11 26.40 -0.69 48.58
CA LEU A 11 25.94 0.09 47.41
C LEU A 11 24.63 0.86 47.69
N ILE A 12 23.89 0.55 48.75
CA ILE A 12 22.68 1.26 49.19
C ILE A 12 23.07 2.42 50.10
N THR A 13 23.86 3.36 49.57
CA THR A 13 24.03 4.69 50.17
C THR A 13 22.90 5.62 49.73
N ALA A 14 22.55 6.61 50.54
CA ALA A 14 21.44 7.54 50.25
C ALA A 14 21.57 8.20 48.86
N ASP A 15 22.80 8.54 48.46
CA ASP A 15 23.09 9.11 47.14
C ASP A 15 22.83 8.13 45.99
N ASN A 16 23.20 6.85 46.16
CA ASN A 16 22.93 5.81 45.16
C ASN A 16 21.43 5.49 45.07
N VAL A 17 20.70 5.52 46.19
CA VAL A 17 19.24 5.37 46.20
C VAL A 17 18.56 6.54 45.49
N ALA A 18 19.01 7.78 45.73
CA ALA A 18 18.51 8.95 45.03
C ALA A 18 18.78 8.86 43.52
N LEU A 19 19.99 8.50 43.12
CA LEU A 19 20.38 8.33 41.71
C LEU A 19 19.57 7.21 41.03
N LEU A 20 19.36 6.09 41.72
CA LEU A 20 18.53 4.98 41.25
C LEU A 20 17.06 5.38 41.10
N SER A 21 16.52 6.22 42.00
CA SER A 21 15.16 6.76 41.87
C SER A 21 14.99 7.66 40.64
N VAL A 22 16.01 8.47 40.30
CA VAL A 22 16.02 9.31 39.09
C VAL A 22 16.09 8.43 37.84
N ILE A 23 16.95 7.40 37.83
CA ILE A 23 17.04 6.44 36.72
C ILE A 23 15.72 5.72 36.49
N ILE A 24 15.07 5.21 37.55
CA ILE A 24 13.76 4.56 37.46
C ILE A 24 12.72 5.54 36.91
N THR A 25 12.71 6.78 37.38
CA THR A 25 11.76 7.81 36.91
C THR A 25 11.93 8.09 35.42
N VAL A 26 13.18 8.22 34.94
CA VAL A 26 13.48 8.40 33.51
C VAL A 26 13.06 7.17 32.70
N LEU A 27 13.32 5.96 33.19
CA LEU A 27 12.88 4.72 32.54
C LEU A 27 11.35 4.65 32.43
N ILE A 28 10.63 4.95 33.51
CA ILE A 28 9.17 5.02 33.51
C ILE A 28 8.69 6.07 32.50
N PHE A 29 9.29 7.26 32.47
CA PHE A 29 8.94 8.28 31.50
C PHE A 29 9.13 7.81 30.06
N VAL A 30 10.26 7.18 29.74
CA VAL A 30 10.55 6.66 28.39
C VAL A 30 9.57 5.55 28.00
N ILE A 31 9.30 4.61 28.92
CA ILE A 31 8.34 3.51 28.69
C ILE A 31 6.94 4.06 28.49
N SER A 32 6.49 4.98 29.35
CA SER A 32 5.19 5.63 29.28
C SER A 32 5.04 6.43 27.98
N ARG A 33 6.06 7.21 27.59
CA ARG A 33 6.04 7.97 26.33
C ARG A 33 5.99 7.06 25.12
N ARG A 34 6.74 5.95 25.12
CA ARG A 34 6.67 4.93 24.06
C ARG A 34 5.31 4.24 24.01
N ALA A 35 4.71 3.94 25.17
CA ALA A 35 3.36 3.40 25.25
C ALA A 35 2.34 4.39 24.68
N GLU A 36 2.38 5.65 25.10
CA GLU A 36 1.51 6.73 24.61
C GLU A 36 1.58 6.88 23.09
N ILE A 37 2.79 6.93 22.51
CA ILE A 37 2.97 7.02 21.05
C ILE A 37 2.39 5.79 20.34
N ARG A 38 2.57 4.59 20.90
CA ARG A 38 1.95 3.37 20.34
C ARG A 38 0.43 3.45 20.39
N TYR A 39 -0.14 3.86 21.51
CA TYR A 39 -1.58 4.04 21.66
C TYR A 39 -2.14 5.05 20.65
N LYS A 40 -1.50 6.21 20.48
CA LYS A 40 -1.90 7.22 19.48
C LYS A 40 -1.89 6.64 18.06
N LYS A 41 -0.85 5.87 17.69
CA LYS A 41 -0.80 5.19 16.40
C LYS A 41 -1.92 4.17 16.21
N HIS A 42 -2.32 3.45 17.26
CA HIS A 42 -3.43 2.50 17.20
C HIS A 42 -4.77 3.22 17.02
N ASP A 43 -4.97 4.35 17.70
CA ASP A 43 -6.19 5.14 17.59
C ASP A 43 -6.31 5.80 16.20
N ASP A 44 -5.22 6.37 15.68
CA ASP A 44 -5.17 6.88 14.31
C ASP A 44 -5.53 5.80 13.28
N LYS A 45 -4.98 4.58 13.43
CA LYS A 45 -5.31 3.44 12.57
C LYS A 45 -6.78 3.07 12.62
N LYS A 46 -7.39 3.08 13.82
CA LYS A 46 -8.83 2.80 14.00
C LYS A 46 -9.67 3.76 13.15
N VAL A 47 -9.39 5.06 13.23
CA VAL A 47 -10.09 6.09 12.44
C VAL A 47 -9.96 5.82 10.95
N GLN A 48 -8.76 5.50 10.46
CA GLN A 48 -8.56 5.23 9.03
C GLN A 48 -9.18 3.91 8.56
N TYR A 49 -9.26 2.90 9.41
CA TYR A 49 -9.90 1.63 9.07
C TYR A 49 -11.43 1.73 9.04
N LEU A 50 -12.04 2.66 9.77
CA LEU A 50 -13.46 2.96 9.63
C LEU A 50 -13.80 3.42 8.22
N LYS A 51 -12.95 4.24 7.58
CA LYS A 51 -13.12 4.65 6.18
C LYS A 51 -13.11 3.45 5.22
N LEU A 52 -12.21 2.49 5.45
CA LEU A 52 -12.14 1.27 4.66
C LEU A 52 -13.39 0.40 4.86
N ILE A 53 -13.92 0.31 6.08
CA ILE A 53 -15.17 -0.41 6.36
C ILE A 53 -16.35 0.26 5.65
N ASP A 54 -16.46 1.58 5.71
CA ASP A 54 -17.52 2.35 5.02
C ASP A 54 -17.44 2.13 3.50
N LEU A 55 -16.24 2.18 2.92
CA LEU A 55 -16.04 1.85 1.51
C LEU A 55 -16.47 0.41 1.17
N MET A 56 -16.09 -0.56 1.99
CA MET A 56 -16.48 -1.97 1.80
C MET A 56 -18.00 -2.16 1.90
N GLN A 57 -18.65 -1.46 2.83
CA GLN A 57 -20.10 -1.45 2.98
C GLN A 57 -20.77 -0.86 1.75
N GLN A 58 -20.37 0.33 1.30
CA GLN A 58 -20.96 0.96 0.10
C GLN A 58 -20.81 0.09 -1.16
N MET A 59 -19.68 -0.59 -1.30
CA MET A 59 -19.43 -1.52 -2.41
C MET A 59 -20.32 -2.77 -2.37
N LEU A 60 -20.73 -3.23 -1.19
CA LEU A 60 -21.59 -4.40 -1.01
C LEU A 60 -23.09 -4.06 -0.97
N SER A 61 -23.45 -2.90 -0.42
CA SER A 61 -24.84 -2.58 -0.05
C SER A 61 -25.71 -2.06 -1.18
N ASN A 62 -25.16 -1.45 -2.25
CA ASN A 62 -25.94 -1.10 -3.44
C ASN A 62 -25.05 -0.64 -4.61
N PRO A 63 -24.72 -1.53 -5.56
CA PRO A 63 -24.14 -1.09 -6.81
C PRO A 63 -25.21 -0.34 -7.61
N LYS A 64 -25.07 0.98 -7.78
CA LYS A 64 -25.86 1.72 -8.78
C LYS A 64 -25.52 1.15 -10.16
N LYS A 65 -26.43 0.33 -10.71
CA LYS A 65 -26.27 -0.26 -12.04
C LYS A 65 -26.96 0.65 -13.06
N ASP A 66 -26.31 0.90 -14.18
CA ASP A 66 -26.94 1.57 -15.33
C ASP A 66 -28.01 0.66 -15.95
N LYS A 67 -28.83 1.19 -16.85
CA LYS A 67 -29.82 0.44 -17.66
C LYS A 67 -29.20 -0.72 -18.46
N LYS A 68 -27.88 -0.73 -18.64
CA LYS A 68 -27.09 -1.79 -19.30
C LYS A 68 -26.48 -2.82 -18.34
N GLY A 69 -26.74 -2.72 -17.03
CA GLY A 69 -26.22 -3.64 -16.01
C GLY A 69 -24.78 -3.37 -15.57
N GLU A 70 -24.12 -2.33 -16.11
CA GLU A 70 -22.77 -1.93 -15.69
C GLU A 70 -22.78 -1.11 -14.40
N LEU A 71 -21.76 -1.32 -13.56
CA LEU A 71 -21.52 -0.58 -12.33
C LEU A 71 -21.19 0.88 -12.62
N VAL A 72 -22.12 1.81 -12.33
CA VAL A 72 -21.84 3.25 -12.41
C VAL A 72 -21.22 3.67 -11.09
N LEU A 73 -19.89 3.82 -11.08
CA LEU A 73 -19.16 4.44 -9.97
C LEU A 73 -19.54 5.92 -9.87
N SER A 74 -20.38 6.23 -8.88
CA SER A 74 -20.71 7.61 -8.53
C SER A 74 -19.44 8.41 -8.18
N ASP A 75 -19.45 9.72 -8.41
CA ASP A 75 -18.30 10.57 -8.08
C ASP A 75 -17.98 10.56 -6.58
N GLU A 76 -18.99 10.35 -5.74
CA GLU A 76 -18.84 10.15 -4.29
C GLU A 76 -18.05 8.88 -3.97
N THR A 77 -18.40 7.75 -4.61
CA THR A 77 -17.69 6.50 -4.43
C THR A 77 -16.24 6.62 -4.90
N ARG A 78 -15.98 7.31 -6.02
CA ARG A 78 -14.61 7.56 -6.51
C ARG A 78 -13.79 8.40 -5.53
N ARG A 79 -14.38 9.44 -4.93
CA ARG A 79 -13.73 10.23 -3.88
C ARG A 79 -13.43 9.39 -2.65
N LEU A 80 -14.38 8.57 -2.20
CA LEU A 80 -14.19 7.65 -1.08
C LEU A 80 -13.08 6.62 -1.36
N PHE A 81 -13.01 6.11 -2.59
CA PHE A 81 -11.92 5.23 -3.04
C PHE A 81 -10.54 5.89 -2.94
N PHE A 82 -10.44 7.15 -3.37
CA PHE A 82 -9.19 7.90 -3.27
C PHE A 82 -8.82 8.17 -1.82
N ASP A 83 -9.77 8.67 -1.00
CA ASP A 83 -9.52 8.99 0.41
C ASP A 83 -9.12 7.73 1.20
N THR A 84 -9.82 6.63 1.00
CA THR A 84 -9.50 5.34 1.62
C THR A 84 -8.12 4.84 1.17
N GLY A 85 -7.82 4.91 -0.13
CA GLY A 85 -6.52 4.49 -0.67
C GLY A 85 -5.36 5.30 -0.10
N ALA A 86 -5.50 6.64 -0.05
CA ALA A 86 -4.50 7.53 0.51
C ALA A 86 -4.32 7.32 2.03
N SER A 87 -5.44 7.17 2.75
CA SER A 87 -5.45 6.90 4.19
C SER A 87 -4.73 5.59 4.54
N LEU A 88 -4.97 4.52 3.77
CA LEU A 88 -4.29 3.24 3.96
C LEU A 88 -2.82 3.27 3.56
N LEU A 89 -2.43 4.08 2.58
CA LEU A 89 -1.03 4.25 2.20
C LEU A 89 -0.22 4.93 3.32
N LEU A 90 -0.81 5.92 3.99
CA LEU A 90 -0.14 6.70 5.03
C LEU A 90 -0.15 6.02 6.41
N TYR A 91 -1.30 5.46 6.81
CA TYR A 91 -1.52 4.97 8.17
C TYR A 91 -1.72 3.45 8.24
N GLY A 92 -2.02 2.81 7.11
CA GLY A 92 -2.20 1.36 7.04
C GLY A 92 -0.87 0.62 7.15
N SER A 93 -0.91 -0.61 7.66
CA SER A 93 0.27 -1.47 7.58
C SER A 93 0.52 -1.91 6.14
N LYS A 94 1.78 -2.24 5.85
CA LYS A 94 2.17 -2.88 4.58
C LYS A 94 1.30 -4.11 4.25
N ARG A 95 0.83 -4.85 5.26
CA ARG A 95 0.01 -6.04 5.10
C ARG A 95 -1.41 -5.67 4.64
N ILE A 96 -2.07 -4.76 5.35
CA ILE A 96 -3.42 -4.29 5.00
C ILE A 96 -3.41 -3.62 3.64
N TYR A 97 -2.42 -2.76 3.36
CA TYR A 97 -2.31 -2.08 2.08
C TYR A 97 -2.20 -3.08 0.91
N ARG A 98 -1.40 -4.14 1.06
CA ARG A 98 -1.30 -5.21 0.05
C ARG A 98 -2.59 -6.03 -0.10
N GLN A 99 -3.30 -6.30 1.00
CA GLN A 99 -4.59 -6.99 0.94
C GLN A 99 -5.66 -6.12 0.27
N TYR A 100 -5.67 -4.80 0.51
CA TYR A 100 -6.53 -3.85 -0.18
C TYR A 100 -6.23 -3.76 -1.67
N LEU A 101 -4.94 -3.69 -2.06
CA LEU A 101 -4.55 -3.74 -3.48
C LEU A 101 -5.04 -5.02 -4.14
N LEU A 102 -4.89 -6.17 -3.47
CA LEU A 102 -5.42 -7.44 -3.97
C LEU A 102 -6.94 -7.37 -4.16
N PHE A 103 -7.67 -6.87 -3.17
CA PHE A 103 -9.13 -6.71 -3.27
C PHE A 103 -9.52 -5.83 -4.47
N ARG A 104 -8.81 -4.72 -4.69
CA ARG A 104 -9.01 -3.85 -5.84
C ARG A 104 -8.74 -4.58 -7.16
N GLU A 105 -7.60 -5.24 -7.26
CA GLU A 105 -7.24 -6.00 -8.46
C GLU A 105 -8.31 -7.06 -8.77
N PHE A 106 -8.78 -7.80 -7.78
CA PHE A 106 -9.80 -8.84 -7.96
C PHE A 106 -11.16 -8.31 -8.43
N THR A 107 -11.52 -7.07 -8.07
CA THR A 107 -12.79 -6.46 -8.45
C THR A 107 -12.72 -5.74 -9.79
N THR A 108 -11.57 -5.14 -10.12
CA THR A 108 -11.43 -4.27 -11.31
C THR A 108 -10.66 -4.89 -12.47
N ASN A 109 -9.77 -5.85 -12.25
CA ASN A 109 -8.86 -6.34 -13.28
C ASN A 109 -9.55 -7.41 -14.16
N PRO A 110 -9.77 -7.15 -15.47
CA PRO A 110 -10.40 -8.13 -16.36
C PRO A 110 -9.55 -9.39 -16.55
N LEU A 111 -8.22 -9.31 -16.40
CA LEU A 111 -7.34 -10.47 -16.52
C LEU A 111 -7.59 -11.49 -15.41
N ILE A 112 -7.88 -11.02 -14.20
CA ILE A 112 -8.15 -11.90 -13.05
C ILE A 112 -9.46 -12.66 -13.25
N LYS A 113 -10.47 -12.01 -13.84
CA LYS A 113 -11.76 -12.65 -14.15
C LYS A 113 -11.63 -13.78 -15.19
N GLN A 114 -10.58 -13.73 -16.01
CA GLN A 114 -10.30 -14.75 -17.02
C GLN A 114 -9.48 -15.94 -16.49
N CYS A 115 -8.88 -15.82 -15.30
CA CYS A 115 -8.10 -16.91 -14.70
C CYS A 115 -8.99 -18.10 -14.35
N LYS A 116 -8.51 -19.32 -14.60
CA LYS A 116 -9.22 -20.59 -14.29
C LYS A 116 -9.64 -20.71 -12.83
N TYR A 117 -8.88 -20.08 -11.94
CA TYR A 117 -9.07 -20.17 -10.49
C TYR A 117 -10.06 -19.15 -9.93
N TYR A 118 -10.53 -18.20 -10.76
CA TYR A 118 -11.44 -17.14 -10.33
C TYR A 118 -12.84 -17.68 -9.97
N LYS A 119 -13.39 -17.15 -8.88
CA LYS A 119 -14.77 -17.33 -8.44
C LYS A 119 -15.21 -16.04 -7.74
N ASP A 120 -16.42 -15.57 -8.00
CA ASP A 120 -16.94 -14.32 -7.40
C ASP A 120 -16.95 -14.37 -5.86
N SER A 121 -17.21 -15.55 -5.28
CA SER A 121 -17.21 -15.76 -3.82
C SER A 121 -15.84 -15.50 -3.16
N ILE A 122 -14.74 -15.50 -3.92
CA ILE A 122 -13.38 -15.25 -3.39
C ILE A 122 -13.26 -13.83 -2.83
N VAL A 123 -13.96 -12.85 -3.43
CA VAL A 123 -13.90 -11.45 -3.01
C VAL A 123 -14.26 -11.31 -1.53
N MET A 124 -15.30 -12.04 -1.09
CA MET A 124 -15.74 -12.06 0.29
C MET A 124 -14.66 -12.62 1.24
N PHE A 125 -13.94 -13.66 0.84
CA PHE A 125 -12.82 -14.21 1.62
C PHE A 125 -11.62 -13.26 1.69
N ILE A 126 -11.37 -12.45 0.65
CA ILE A 126 -10.36 -11.39 0.69
C ILE A 126 -10.76 -10.31 1.69
N MET A 127 -12.04 -9.90 1.70
CA MET A 127 -12.57 -8.96 2.67
C MET A 127 -12.44 -9.48 4.11
N ALA A 128 -12.70 -10.78 4.33
CA ALA A 128 -12.50 -11.43 5.63
C ALA A 128 -11.06 -11.27 6.16
N ASP A 129 -10.07 -11.51 5.30
CA ASP A 129 -8.65 -11.42 5.67
C ASP A 129 -8.25 -9.96 5.99
N ILE A 130 -8.81 -8.99 5.27
CA ILE A 130 -8.65 -7.56 5.55
C ILE A 130 -9.22 -7.23 6.94
N LEU A 131 -10.47 -7.61 7.21
CA LEU A 131 -11.16 -7.36 8.49
C LEU A 131 -10.45 -8.03 9.66
N ARG A 132 -10.00 -9.27 9.49
CA ARG A 132 -9.21 -10.00 10.48
C ARG A 132 -7.88 -9.31 10.76
N THR A 133 -7.24 -8.76 9.74
CA THR A 133 -5.97 -8.03 9.90
C THR A 133 -6.20 -6.69 10.61
N MET A 134 -7.25 -5.96 10.26
CA MET A 134 -7.66 -4.73 10.97
C MET A 134 -7.94 -5.02 12.45
N ARG A 135 -8.66 -6.11 12.76
CA ARG A 135 -8.95 -6.55 14.14
C ARG A 135 -7.67 -6.77 14.97
N LYS A 136 -6.64 -7.41 14.39
CA LYS A 136 -5.32 -7.60 15.03
C LYS A 136 -4.57 -6.30 15.25
N GLU A 137 -4.77 -5.32 14.38
CA GLU A 137 -4.04 -4.05 14.44
C GLU A 137 -4.71 -2.98 15.33
N VAL A 138 -6.03 -3.03 15.50
CA VAL A 138 -6.80 -2.02 16.25
C VAL A 138 -6.94 -2.33 17.74
N GLY A 139 -6.92 -3.58 18.18
CA GLY A 139 -7.10 -3.82 19.62
C GLY A 139 -7.10 -5.24 20.15
N LEU A 140 -6.90 -6.27 19.33
CA LEU A 140 -6.85 -7.65 19.83
C LEU A 140 -5.46 -8.25 19.64
N SER A 141 -4.92 -8.78 20.75
CA SER A 141 -3.59 -9.41 20.81
C SER A 141 -3.41 -10.41 19.67
N TYR A 142 -2.17 -10.54 19.16
CA TYR A 142 -1.81 -11.51 18.12
C TYR A 142 -2.28 -12.94 18.46
N PHE A 143 -2.31 -13.27 19.75
CA PHE A 143 -2.72 -14.55 20.31
C PHE A 143 -4.24 -14.78 20.31
N ASN A 144 -5.06 -13.72 20.21
CA ASN A 144 -6.52 -13.82 20.10
C ASN A 144 -6.95 -13.70 18.62
N SER A 145 -6.58 -14.71 17.84
CA SER A 145 -6.89 -14.73 16.40
C SER A 145 -8.10 -15.60 16.11
N ILE A 146 -9.16 -14.99 15.60
CA ILE A 146 -10.32 -15.69 15.04
C ILE A 146 -9.96 -16.34 13.69
N GLY A 147 -10.69 -17.38 13.29
CA GLY A 147 -10.61 -17.93 11.93
C GLY A 147 -11.21 -16.99 10.87
N ASP A 148 -10.87 -17.17 9.60
CA ASP A 148 -11.43 -16.32 8.52
C ASP A 148 -12.95 -16.55 8.36
N ASN A 149 -13.42 -17.76 8.66
CA ASN A 149 -14.84 -18.12 8.69
C ASN A 149 -15.59 -17.42 9.83
N GLU A 150 -14.98 -17.31 11.00
CA GLU A 150 -15.56 -16.61 12.15
C GLU A 150 -15.61 -15.10 11.89
N ALA A 151 -14.62 -14.55 11.17
CA ALA A 151 -14.65 -13.16 10.72
C ALA A 151 -15.80 -12.91 9.73
N LEU A 152 -16.12 -13.91 8.90
CA LEU A 152 -17.22 -13.86 7.93
C LEU A 152 -18.60 -14.12 8.52
N ALA A 153 -18.68 -14.74 9.70
CA ALA A 153 -19.96 -15.09 10.33
C ALA A 153 -20.83 -13.88 10.66
N PHE A 154 -20.26 -12.68 10.77
CA PHE A 154 -21.01 -11.43 10.89
C PHE A 154 -21.67 -10.98 9.58
N PHE A 155 -21.12 -11.38 8.43
CA PHE A 155 -21.55 -10.91 7.12
C PHE A 155 -22.41 -11.94 6.37
N VAL A 156 -22.26 -13.23 6.69
CA VAL A 156 -23.03 -14.32 6.09
C VAL A 156 -23.41 -15.33 7.16
N ASN A 157 -24.70 -15.65 7.17
CA ASN A 157 -25.28 -16.62 8.10
C ASN A 157 -24.67 -18.03 7.89
N ASP A 158 -24.57 -18.80 8.97
CA ASP A 158 -24.14 -20.21 8.97
C ASP A 158 -22.72 -20.52 8.44
N ILE A 159 -21.79 -19.56 8.51
CA ILE A 159 -20.38 -19.75 8.08
C ILE A 159 -19.43 -20.19 9.21
N SER A 160 -19.67 -19.78 10.47
CA SER A 160 -18.72 -19.99 11.58
C SER A 160 -18.49 -21.48 11.90
N SER A 161 -19.58 -22.23 12.09
CA SER A 161 -19.55 -23.61 12.58
C SER A 161 -19.71 -24.66 11.48
N ASN A 162 -19.89 -24.23 10.23
CA ASN A 162 -20.18 -25.14 9.11
C ASN A 162 -18.88 -25.73 8.50
N PRO A 163 -18.72 -27.06 8.46
CA PRO A 163 -17.56 -27.71 7.86
C PRO A 163 -17.40 -27.40 6.36
N VAL A 164 -18.50 -27.29 5.62
CA VAL A 164 -18.48 -26.94 4.18
C VAL A 164 -17.95 -25.52 3.99
N ALA A 165 -18.31 -24.59 4.87
CA ALA A 165 -17.77 -23.24 4.83
C ALA A 165 -16.26 -23.20 5.12
N LYS A 166 -15.75 -24.10 5.98
CA LYS A 166 -14.30 -24.24 6.25
C LYS A 166 -13.56 -24.77 5.03
N GLU A 167 -14.13 -25.75 4.35
CA GLU A 167 -13.59 -26.25 3.09
C GLU A 167 -13.55 -25.17 2.00
N ASN A 168 -14.65 -24.42 1.84
CA ASN A 168 -14.73 -23.30 0.90
C ASN A 168 -13.67 -22.22 1.19
N ALA A 169 -13.39 -21.93 2.46
CA ALA A 169 -12.33 -20.98 2.83
C ALA A 169 -10.92 -21.51 2.49
N MET A 170 -10.70 -22.83 2.63
CA MET A 170 -9.44 -23.46 2.21
C MET A 170 -9.26 -23.40 0.68
N ASP A 171 -10.31 -23.75 -0.08
CA ASP A 171 -10.32 -23.64 -1.55
C ASP A 171 -10.09 -22.19 -2.00
N ALA A 172 -10.76 -21.22 -1.37
CA ALA A 172 -10.58 -19.80 -1.67
C ALA A 172 -9.13 -19.34 -1.44
N LYS A 173 -8.50 -19.72 -0.32
CA LYS A 173 -7.09 -19.40 -0.05
C LYS A 173 -6.15 -19.98 -1.11
N PHE A 174 -6.40 -21.22 -1.51
CA PHE A 174 -5.62 -21.88 -2.57
C PHE A 174 -5.76 -21.12 -3.88
N ARG A 175 -6.99 -20.79 -4.29
CA ARG A 175 -7.27 -20.03 -5.52
C ARG A 175 -6.64 -18.65 -5.52
N ILE A 176 -6.70 -17.91 -4.41
CA ILE A 176 -6.04 -16.61 -4.27
C ILE A 176 -4.53 -16.73 -4.51
N ARG A 177 -3.88 -17.77 -3.98
CA ARG A 177 -2.44 -18.00 -4.22
C ARG A 177 -2.16 -18.32 -5.68
N MET A 178 -2.99 -19.15 -6.30
CA MET A 178 -2.83 -19.51 -7.71
C MET A 178 -3.01 -18.31 -8.65
N ILE A 179 -4.01 -17.47 -8.41
CA ILE A 179 -4.21 -16.23 -9.19
C ILE A 179 -3.02 -15.29 -9.04
N ARG A 180 -2.50 -15.11 -7.82
CA ARG A 180 -1.29 -14.30 -7.60
C ARG A 180 -0.08 -14.88 -8.34
N PHE A 181 0.05 -16.20 -8.36
CA PHE A 181 1.12 -16.87 -9.08
C PHE A 181 0.98 -16.69 -10.60
N GLU A 182 -0.23 -16.84 -11.14
CA GLU A 182 -0.53 -16.64 -12.56
C GLU A 182 -0.23 -15.20 -13.00
N LEU A 183 -0.65 -14.20 -12.20
CA LEU A 183 -0.29 -12.80 -12.43
C LEU A 183 1.21 -12.56 -12.41
N ALA A 184 1.92 -13.14 -11.43
CA ALA A 184 3.38 -13.03 -11.36
C ALA A 184 4.08 -13.67 -12.57
N MET A 185 3.51 -14.75 -13.12
CA MET A 185 4.01 -15.38 -14.34
C MET A 185 3.74 -14.51 -15.58
N ILE A 186 2.57 -13.87 -15.67
CA ILE A 186 2.25 -12.90 -16.74
C ILE A 186 3.22 -11.71 -16.72
N ASP A 187 3.55 -11.19 -15.54
CA ASP A 187 4.51 -10.09 -15.41
C ASP A 187 5.93 -10.51 -15.85
N ARG A 188 6.29 -11.77 -15.58
CA ARG A 188 7.56 -12.35 -16.01
C ARG A 188 7.64 -12.58 -17.51
N THR A 189 6.57 -13.08 -18.14
CA THR A 189 6.53 -13.28 -19.60
C THR A 189 6.55 -11.97 -20.37
N ARG A 190 6.02 -10.89 -19.80
CA ARG A 190 6.07 -9.54 -20.39
C ARG A 190 7.42 -8.83 -20.19
N PHE A 191 8.41 -9.50 -19.59
CA PHE A 191 9.75 -8.97 -19.29
C PHE A 191 9.70 -7.60 -18.60
N ILE A 192 8.72 -7.39 -17.70
CA ILE A 192 8.51 -6.09 -17.02
C ILE A 192 9.78 -5.66 -16.28
N PHE A 193 10.51 -6.60 -15.68
CA PHE A 193 11.79 -6.33 -15.02
C PHE A 193 12.84 -5.74 -15.97
N ILE A 194 12.99 -6.29 -17.18
CA ILE A 194 13.94 -5.77 -18.18
C ILE A 194 13.51 -4.38 -18.65
N LYS A 195 12.21 -4.19 -18.88
CA LYS A 195 11.67 -2.87 -19.25
C LYS A 195 11.90 -1.84 -18.14
N GLN A 196 11.70 -2.22 -16.88
CA GLN A 196 11.93 -1.35 -15.73
C GLN A 196 13.41 -0.96 -15.60
N PHE A 197 14.32 -1.92 -15.80
CA PHE A 197 15.75 -1.64 -15.84
C PHE A 197 16.15 -0.72 -17.01
N TYR A 198 15.64 -0.99 -18.21
CA TYR A 198 15.89 -0.14 -19.38
C TYR A 198 15.37 1.29 -19.16
N VAL A 199 14.16 1.45 -18.63
CA VAL A 199 13.57 2.78 -18.37
C VAL A 199 14.25 3.48 -17.20
N GLY A 200 14.66 2.77 -16.17
CA GLY A 200 15.27 3.34 -14.97
C GLY A 200 16.74 3.71 -15.13
N CYS A 201 17.51 2.89 -15.87
CA CYS A 201 18.96 3.07 -15.98
C CYS A 201 19.37 3.59 -17.36
N ILE A 202 18.83 3.01 -18.44
CA ILE A 202 19.35 3.27 -19.79
C ILE A 202 18.71 4.53 -20.38
N LYS A 203 17.39 4.65 -20.32
CA LYS A 203 16.64 5.78 -20.89
C LYS A 203 17.06 7.16 -20.34
N PRO A 204 17.34 7.34 -19.04
CA PRO A 204 17.77 8.63 -18.50
C PRO A 204 19.18 9.02 -18.96
N ILE A 205 20.07 8.04 -19.15
CA ILE A 205 21.43 8.29 -19.68
C ILE A 205 21.34 8.81 -21.11
N PHE A 206 20.58 8.14 -21.98
CA PHE A 206 20.36 8.61 -23.35
C PHE A 206 19.66 9.97 -23.41
N ALA A 207 18.66 10.20 -22.55
CA ALA A 207 18.01 11.49 -22.45
C ALA A 207 19.00 12.59 -22.02
N GLY A 208 19.83 12.31 -21.02
CA GLY A 208 20.90 13.18 -20.53
C GLY A 208 21.92 13.51 -21.63
N ILE A 209 22.41 12.51 -22.35
CA ILE A 209 23.31 12.70 -23.50
C ILE A 209 22.65 13.58 -24.56
N SER A 210 21.37 13.35 -24.89
CA SER A 210 20.67 14.18 -25.88
C SER A 210 20.52 15.64 -25.44
N ILE A 211 20.28 15.88 -24.14
CA ILE A 211 20.20 17.24 -23.57
C ILE A 211 21.57 17.91 -23.66
N VAL A 212 22.63 17.21 -23.26
CA VAL A 212 24.02 17.71 -23.35
C VAL A 212 24.37 18.04 -24.80
N LEU A 213 24.08 17.14 -25.74
CA LEU A 213 24.36 17.34 -27.17
C LEU A 213 23.56 18.52 -27.74
N LYS A 214 22.30 18.70 -27.33
CA LYS A 214 21.47 19.85 -27.71
C LYS A 214 22.07 21.18 -27.23
N TYR A 215 22.48 21.27 -25.96
CA TYR A 215 22.95 22.52 -25.38
C TYR A 215 24.43 22.84 -25.66
N ILE A 216 25.29 21.82 -25.79
CA ILE A 216 26.74 22.00 -26.02
C ILE A 216 27.09 22.01 -27.51
N VAL A 217 26.35 21.29 -28.35
CA VAL A 217 26.67 21.20 -29.78
C VAL A 217 25.66 21.99 -30.60
N VAL A 218 24.39 21.62 -30.56
CA VAL A 218 23.39 22.15 -31.50
C VAL A 218 23.13 23.65 -31.31
N ILE A 219 22.96 24.13 -30.08
CA ILE A 219 22.69 25.55 -29.82
C ILE A 219 23.89 26.47 -30.16
N PRO A 220 25.12 26.20 -29.71
CA PRO A 220 26.25 27.06 -30.05
C PRO A 220 26.67 26.93 -31.53
N PHE A 221 26.62 25.75 -32.14
CA PHE A 221 26.84 25.63 -33.59
C PHE A 221 25.74 26.32 -34.39
N GLY A 222 24.47 26.21 -33.98
CA GLY A 222 23.37 26.95 -34.60
C GLY A 222 23.57 28.47 -34.52
N ARG A 223 24.05 29.00 -33.39
CA ARG A 223 24.40 30.41 -33.23
C ARG A 223 25.61 30.83 -34.06
N LEU A 224 26.62 29.97 -34.19
CA LEU A 224 27.81 30.20 -35.02
C LEU A 224 27.45 30.23 -36.51
N ILE A 225 26.65 29.27 -36.99
CA ILE A 225 26.19 29.20 -38.38
C ILE A 225 25.32 30.42 -38.71
N ALA A 226 24.42 30.83 -37.79
CA ALA A 226 23.61 32.04 -37.96
C ALA A 226 24.46 33.32 -38.05
N LYS A 227 25.61 33.38 -37.37
CA LYS A 227 26.57 34.51 -37.48
C LYS A 227 27.41 34.46 -38.76
N LEU A 228 27.79 33.26 -39.23
CA LEU A 228 28.62 33.08 -40.42
C LEU A 228 27.85 33.24 -41.74
N PHE A 229 26.54 32.92 -41.76
CA PHE A 229 25.69 33.02 -42.94
C PHE A 229 24.41 33.83 -42.68
N PRO A 230 24.50 35.18 -42.62
CA PRO A 230 23.36 36.05 -42.32
C PRO A 230 22.20 35.94 -43.34
N LYS A 231 22.51 35.67 -44.62
CA LYS A 231 21.49 35.46 -45.68
C LYS A 231 20.68 34.17 -45.49
N PHE A 232 21.26 33.15 -44.87
CA PHE A 232 20.58 31.88 -44.60
C PHE A 232 19.68 31.98 -43.35
N ALA A 233 20.13 32.74 -42.34
CA ALA A 233 19.34 33.03 -41.15
C ALA A 233 18.07 33.86 -41.46
N GLN A 234 18.16 34.82 -42.39
CA GLN A 234 17.01 35.59 -42.87
C GLN A 234 15.99 34.70 -43.60
N LYS A 235 16.45 33.79 -44.47
CA LYS A 235 15.58 32.85 -45.21
C LYS A 235 14.82 31.87 -44.31
N VAL A 236 15.47 31.37 -43.26
CA VAL A 236 14.85 30.50 -42.24
C VAL A 236 13.83 31.27 -41.38
N GLN A 237 14.08 32.56 -41.09
CA GLN A 237 13.11 33.40 -40.37
C GLN A 237 11.89 33.77 -41.22
N GLU A 238 12.06 33.94 -42.54
CA GLU A 238 10.96 34.16 -43.48
C GLU A 238 10.08 32.91 -43.62
N GLU A 239 10.66 31.71 -43.77
CA GLU A 239 9.90 30.45 -43.82
C GLU A 239 9.14 30.16 -42.51
N HIS A 240 9.71 30.50 -41.35
CA HIS A 240 9.03 30.33 -40.06
C HIS A 240 7.86 31.31 -39.84
N LYS A 241 7.86 32.47 -40.51
CA LYS A 241 6.74 33.43 -40.49
C LYS A 241 5.61 33.05 -41.44
N ILE A 242 5.89 32.29 -42.50
CA ILE A 242 4.89 31.84 -43.48
C ILE A 242 4.14 30.58 -42.99
N SER A 243 4.69 29.84 -42.02
CA SER A 243 4.10 28.62 -41.44
C SER A 243 3.26 28.84 -40.17
N LYS A 244 2.97 30.08 -39.78
CA LYS A 244 2.00 30.40 -38.72
C LYS A 244 0.72 30.95 -39.33
#